data_AF-A0A7C4LD60-F1
#
_entry.id   AF-A0A7C4LD60-F1
#
_cell.length_a   1.000
_cell.length_b   1.000
_cell.length_c   1.000
_cell.angle_alpha   90.00
_cell.angle_beta   90.00
_cell.angle_gamma   90.00
#
_symmetry.space_group_name_H-M   'P 1'
#
loop_
_entity.id
_entity.type
_entity.pdbx_description
1 polymer ?
#
loop_
_entity_poly.entity_id
_entity_poly.type
_entity_poly.pdbx_seq_one_letter_code
_entity_poly.pdbx_strand_id
1 'polypeptide(L)'
;MLERFRRDLFPDALAAYPNVDGVVALTHGTGCGMDTEGPGMRVLQFAFGGATEDRFLPHNYERNTVVYTGTHDNDTTLGWYRSISERERDFVRRYLGRDGHDIAWDLIRLAWSSVADYAITPLQDVLSLGGEARMNLPGTSSGNWTWRLVEGQLTPAVLDRLGELTELYAR
;
A
#
# COMPACT_ATOMS: atom_id res chain seq x y z
N MET A 1 -1.86 16.08 -13.43
CA MET A 1 -3.16 16.21 -12.73
C MET A 1 -3.07 15.67 -11.28
N LEU A 2 -1.94 15.82 -10.60
CA LEU A 2 -1.72 15.24 -9.25
C LEU A 2 -1.73 16.27 -8.11
N GLU A 3 -1.77 17.56 -8.43
CA GLU A 3 -1.59 18.62 -7.41
C GLU A 3 -2.90 19.14 -6.81
N ARG A 4 -4.06 18.59 -7.19
CA ARG A 4 -5.33 19.34 -7.05
C ARG A 4 -5.87 19.46 -5.63
N PHE A 5 -5.32 18.75 -4.63
CA PHE A 5 -5.85 18.80 -3.26
C PHE A 5 -4.79 18.52 -2.19
N ARG A 6 -3.66 19.23 -2.15
CA ARG A 6 -2.84 19.26 -0.92
C ARG A 6 -3.25 20.43 -0.01
N ARG A 7 -3.28 20.22 1.30
CA ARG A 7 -3.70 21.23 2.30
C ARG A 7 -2.79 22.47 2.28
N ASP A 8 -1.50 22.29 2.05
CA ASP A 8 -0.53 23.38 1.93
C ASP A 8 -0.77 24.27 0.70
N LEU A 9 -1.44 23.74 -0.33
CA LEU A 9 -1.78 24.46 -1.57
C LEU A 9 -3.24 24.94 -1.61
N PHE A 10 -4.18 24.18 -1.00
CA PHE A 10 -5.63 24.42 -1.04
C PHE A 10 -6.28 24.19 0.34
N PRO A 11 -5.99 25.02 1.35
CA PRO A 11 -6.46 24.81 2.73
C PRO A 11 -7.99 24.83 2.86
N ASP A 12 -8.67 25.72 2.13
CA ASP A 12 -10.13 25.86 2.18
C ASP A 12 -10.87 24.61 1.68
N ALA A 13 -10.29 23.90 0.70
CA ALA A 13 -10.89 22.70 0.12
C ALA A 13 -10.92 21.52 1.12
N LEU A 14 -10.05 21.54 2.14
CA LEU A 14 -9.92 20.47 3.14
C LEU A 14 -10.31 20.93 4.56
N ALA A 15 -10.88 22.14 4.71
CA ALA A 15 -11.21 22.73 6.02
C ALA A 15 -12.16 21.86 6.86
N ALA A 16 -13.12 21.18 6.21
CA ALA A 16 -14.05 20.27 6.89
C ALA A 16 -13.43 18.92 7.29
N TYR A 17 -12.21 18.62 6.83
CA TYR A 17 -11.54 17.34 7.00
C TYR A 17 -10.23 17.53 7.75
N PRO A 18 -10.23 17.95 9.02
CA PRO A 18 -9.03 18.43 9.73
C PRO A 18 -7.86 17.43 9.79
N ASN A 19 -8.11 16.14 9.58
CA ASN A 19 -7.10 15.06 9.59
C ASN A 19 -6.66 14.60 8.18
N VAL A 20 -6.99 15.35 7.12
CA VAL A 20 -6.61 15.04 5.73
C VAL A 20 -5.61 16.08 5.24
N ASP A 21 -4.36 15.66 5.07
CA ASP A 21 -3.26 16.53 4.59
C ASP A 21 -3.28 16.70 3.06
N GLY A 22 -3.88 15.75 2.36
CA GLY A 22 -4.12 15.87 0.93
C GLY A 22 -4.95 14.73 0.37
N VAL A 23 -5.45 14.93 -0.85
CA VAL A 23 -6.18 13.94 -1.63
C VAL A 23 -5.46 13.77 -2.97
N VAL A 24 -5.08 12.53 -3.27
CA VAL A 24 -4.55 12.15 -4.58
C VAL A 24 -5.62 11.28 -5.23
N ALA A 25 -6.25 11.81 -6.28
CA ALA A 25 -7.18 11.04 -7.10
C ALA A 25 -6.38 10.28 -8.17
N LEU A 26 -6.42 8.94 -8.10
CA LEU A 26 -5.84 8.05 -9.09
C LEU A 26 -6.98 7.34 -9.80
N THR A 27 -7.16 7.61 -11.09
CA THR A 27 -8.10 6.86 -11.93
C THR A 27 -7.42 5.58 -12.39
N HIS A 28 -8.13 4.45 -12.33
CA HIS A 28 -7.61 3.15 -12.73
C HIS A 28 -8.36 2.57 -13.91
N GLY A 29 -7.64 1.85 -14.78
CA GLY A 29 -8.10 1.36 -16.08
C GLY A 29 -9.10 0.19 -16.10
N THR A 30 -9.43 -0.45 -14.96
CA THR A 30 -10.02 -1.81 -15.00
C THR A 30 -11.19 -2.08 -14.06
N GLY A 31 -12.45 -1.97 -14.54
CA GLY A 31 -13.68 -2.51 -13.91
C GLY A 31 -14.94 -1.66 -14.18
N CYS A 32 -16.10 -2.02 -13.60
CA CYS A 32 -17.36 -1.29 -13.82
C CYS A 32 -17.34 0.05 -13.06
N GLY A 33 -17.32 1.17 -13.78
CA GLY A 33 -17.19 2.52 -13.19
C GLY A 33 -15.75 3.04 -13.08
N MET A 34 -14.79 2.34 -13.68
CA MET A 34 -13.39 2.77 -13.82
C MET A 34 -13.17 3.43 -15.18
N ASP A 35 -12.31 4.45 -15.21
CA ASP A 35 -11.92 5.12 -16.46
C ASP A 35 -11.27 4.08 -17.38
N THR A 36 -11.61 4.07 -18.66
CA THR A 36 -10.94 3.21 -19.64
C THR A 36 -9.52 3.68 -19.91
N GLU A 37 -9.19 4.90 -19.49
CA GLU A 37 -7.89 5.53 -19.59
C GLU A 37 -7.31 5.74 -18.17
N GLY A 38 -6.21 5.06 -17.85
CA GLY A 38 -5.54 5.23 -16.56
C GLY A 38 -4.66 4.04 -16.18
N PRO A 39 -3.76 4.22 -15.19
CA PRO A 39 -2.88 3.14 -14.78
C PRO A 39 -3.63 1.96 -14.16
N GLY A 40 -3.21 0.75 -14.49
CA GLY A 40 -3.75 -0.46 -13.86
C GLY A 40 -3.41 -0.50 -12.37
N MET A 41 -4.36 -0.92 -11.52
CA MET A 41 -4.08 -1.15 -10.11
C MET A 41 -3.50 -2.55 -9.89
N ARG A 42 -2.47 -2.65 -9.05
CA ARG A 42 -1.90 -3.92 -8.57
C ARG A 42 -1.75 -3.89 -7.05
N VAL A 43 -2.20 -4.94 -6.37
CA VAL A 43 -2.10 -5.06 -4.90
C VAL A 43 -1.28 -6.29 -4.57
N LEU A 44 -0.13 -6.10 -3.92
CA LEU A 44 0.84 -7.17 -3.66
C LEU A 44 0.27 -8.29 -2.78
N GLN A 45 -0.60 -7.97 -1.83
CA GLN A 45 -1.26 -8.99 -1.00
C GLN A 45 -2.09 -10.01 -1.81
N PHE A 46 -2.50 -9.68 -3.04
CA PHE A 46 -3.21 -10.61 -3.93
C PHE A 46 -2.28 -11.49 -4.77
N ALA A 47 -0.98 -11.19 -4.83
CA ALA A 47 -0.02 -11.87 -5.71
C ALA A 47 0.37 -13.28 -5.25
N PHE A 48 0.14 -13.59 -3.97
CA PHE A 48 0.68 -14.80 -3.34
C PHE A 48 -0.38 -15.82 -2.91
N GLY A 49 -1.65 -15.60 -3.31
CA GLY A 49 -2.75 -16.54 -3.06
C GLY A 49 -2.67 -17.81 -3.93
N GLY A 50 -3.23 -18.91 -3.44
CA GLY A 50 -3.07 -20.27 -3.99
C GLY A 50 -3.46 -20.54 -5.45
N ALA A 51 -4.21 -19.64 -6.11
CA ALA A 51 -4.28 -19.54 -7.56
C ALA A 51 -3.59 -18.23 -7.92
N THR A 52 -2.33 -18.29 -8.32
CA THR A 52 -1.54 -17.08 -8.59
C THR A 52 -2.22 -16.29 -9.70
N GLU A 53 -2.83 -15.17 -9.32
CA GLU A 53 -3.18 -14.14 -10.29
C GLU A 53 -1.86 -13.48 -10.70
N ASP A 54 -1.15 -14.12 -11.64
CA ASP A 54 0.22 -13.76 -12.06
C ASP A 54 0.38 -12.27 -12.36
N ARG A 55 -0.69 -11.61 -12.82
CA ARG A 55 -0.75 -10.16 -13.05
C ARG A 55 -0.36 -9.31 -11.83
N PHE A 56 -0.51 -9.82 -10.60
CA PHE A 56 -0.16 -9.12 -9.37
C PHE A 56 1.29 -9.33 -8.93
N LEU A 57 2.04 -10.25 -9.55
CA LEU A 57 3.46 -10.41 -9.30
C LEU A 57 4.27 -9.33 -10.06
N PRO A 58 5.20 -8.61 -9.40
CA PRO A 58 5.92 -7.49 -10.00
C PRO A 58 6.67 -7.75 -11.31
N HIS A 59 7.18 -8.97 -11.54
CA HIS A 59 7.83 -9.31 -12.80
C HIS A 59 6.86 -9.34 -14.01
N ASN A 60 5.54 -9.30 -13.77
CA ASN A 60 4.50 -9.21 -14.80
C ASN A 60 3.90 -7.80 -14.90
N TYR A 61 4.47 -6.80 -14.21
CA TYR A 61 3.99 -5.43 -14.30
C TYR A 61 4.44 -4.79 -15.61
N GLU A 62 3.60 -3.88 -16.08
CA GLU A 62 3.93 -2.95 -17.17
C GLU A 62 4.00 -1.53 -16.60
N ARG A 63 4.58 -0.60 -17.38
CA ARG A 63 4.42 0.84 -17.11
C ARG A 63 2.94 1.20 -17.15
N ASN A 64 2.58 2.39 -16.66
CA ASN A 64 1.19 2.78 -16.44
C ASN A 64 0.50 1.82 -15.44
N THR A 65 1.18 1.59 -14.31
CA THR A 65 0.67 0.78 -13.18
C THR A 65 0.83 1.58 -11.89
N VAL A 66 -0.16 1.47 -11.00
CA VAL A 66 -0.04 1.84 -9.59
C VAL A 66 0.01 0.58 -8.75
N VAL A 67 1.13 0.37 -8.06
CA VAL A 67 1.28 -0.74 -7.12
C VAL A 67 0.99 -0.29 -5.70
N TYR A 68 0.27 -1.13 -4.97
CA TYR A 68 -0.01 -1.01 -3.56
C TYR A 68 0.55 -2.21 -2.80
N THR A 69 1.08 -2.03 -1.59
CA THR A 69 1.26 -3.17 -0.67
C THR A 69 -0.10 -3.79 -0.33
N GLY A 70 -0.99 -2.95 0.20
CA GLY A 70 -2.41 -3.19 0.44
C GLY A 70 -3.21 -1.89 0.26
N THR A 71 -4.52 -2.00 0.11
CA THR A 71 -5.44 -0.84 0.14
C THR A 71 -6.04 -0.65 1.54
N HIS A 72 -6.95 0.30 1.73
CA HIS A 72 -7.66 0.48 3.00
C HIS A 72 -8.62 -0.67 3.34
N ASP A 73 -9.06 -1.45 2.34
CA ASP A 73 -9.94 -2.62 2.51
C ASP A 73 -9.16 -3.89 2.88
N ASN A 74 -7.84 -3.86 2.68
CA ASN A 74 -6.95 -4.94 3.04
C ASN A 74 -6.58 -4.88 4.53
N ASP A 75 -6.12 -6.00 5.07
CA ASP A 75 -5.41 -5.98 6.34
C ASP A 75 -4.05 -5.28 6.16
N THR A 76 -3.42 -4.89 7.26
CA THR A 76 -1.99 -4.55 7.28
C THR A 76 -1.17 -5.70 6.70
N THR A 77 -0.03 -5.41 6.09
CA THR A 77 0.83 -6.46 5.51
C THR A 77 1.28 -7.47 6.58
N LEU A 78 1.56 -7.01 7.81
CA LEU A 78 1.91 -7.91 8.92
C LEU A 78 0.71 -8.77 9.36
N GLY A 79 -0.49 -8.19 9.48
CA GLY A 79 -1.72 -8.92 9.79
C GLY A 79 -2.05 -9.96 8.72
N TRP A 80 -2.01 -9.55 7.46
CA TRP A 80 -2.17 -10.41 6.29
C TRP A 80 -1.19 -11.60 6.31
N TYR A 81 0.12 -11.33 6.44
CA TYR A 81 1.14 -12.38 6.41
C TYR A 81 0.98 -13.41 7.54
N ARG A 82 0.52 -12.98 8.71
CA ARG A 82 0.21 -13.86 9.83
C ARG A 82 -1.04 -14.71 9.59
N SER A 83 -2.00 -14.20 8.82
CA SER A 83 -3.29 -14.87 8.56
C SER A 83 -3.26 -15.90 7.43
N ILE A 84 -2.38 -15.74 6.42
CA ILE A 84 -2.29 -16.65 5.27
C ILE A 84 -1.72 -18.02 5.67
N SER A 85 -1.86 -19.01 4.80
CA SER A 85 -1.34 -20.36 5.04
C SER A 85 0.19 -20.40 4.99
N GLU A 86 0.79 -21.43 5.60
CA GLU A 86 2.25 -21.60 5.54
C GLU A 86 2.76 -21.80 4.10
N ARG A 87 1.96 -22.44 3.25
CA ARG A 87 2.29 -22.59 1.82
C ARG A 87 2.40 -21.25 1.11
N GLU A 88 1.51 -20.31 1.43
CA GLU A 88 1.53 -18.96 0.86
C GLU A 88 2.70 -18.14 1.45
N ARG A 89 2.94 -18.24 2.77
CA ARG A 89 4.13 -17.62 3.40
C ARG A 89 5.44 -18.13 2.81
N ASP A 90 5.54 -19.43 2.55
CA ASP A 90 6.71 -20.03 1.91
C ASP A 90 6.93 -19.46 0.51
N PHE A 91 5.86 -19.33 -0.27
CA PHE A 91 5.96 -18.73 -1.59
C PHE A 91 6.44 -17.27 -1.51
N VAL A 92 5.89 -16.47 -0.59
CA VAL A 92 6.33 -15.09 -0.33
C VAL A 92 7.83 -15.04 -0.03
N ARG A 93 8.32 -15.86 0.90
CA ARG A 93 9.73 -15.91 1.28
C ARG A 93 10.65 -16.28 0.11
N ARG A 94 10.28 -17.30 -0.66
CA ARG A 94 11.03 -17.73 -1.85
C ARG A 94 11.04 -16.66 -2.95
N TYR A 95 9.91 -16.00 -3.19
CA TYR A 95 9.80 -14.96 -4.21
C TYR A 95 10.65 -13.73 -3.85
N LEU A 96 10.63 -13.33 -2.58
CA LEU A 96 11.38 -12.17 -2.08
C LEU A 96 12.87 -12.47 -1.84
N GLY A 97 13.23 -13.74 -1.68
CA GLY A 97 14.56 -14.12 -1.19
C GLY A 97 14.80 -13.65 0.26
N ARG A 98 13.75 -13.67 1.09
CA ARG A 98 13.74 -13.16 2.47
C ARG A 98 13.10 -14.18 3.41
N ASP A 99 13.40 -14.09 4.70
CA ASP A 99 12.81 -14.95 5.74
C ASP A 99 11.44 -14.44 6.24
N GLY A 100 11.06 -13.22 5.87
CA GLY A 100 9.77 -12.60 6.22
C GLY A 100 9.73 -11.98 7.62
N HIS A 101 10.86 -11.78 8.31
CA HIS A 101 10.87 -11.15 9.64
C HIS A 101 10.39 -9.69 9.61
N ASP A 102 10.63 -8.99 8.49
CA ASP A 102 10.23 -7.60 8.27
C ASP A 102 9.34 -7.45 7.04
N ILE A 103 8.32 -8.32 6.97
CA ILE A 103 7.52 -8.51 5.76
C ILE A 103 6.85 -7.24 5.25
N ALA A 104 6.46 -6.31 6.13
CA ALA A 104 5.88 -5.03 5.72
C ALA A 104 6.88 -4.25 4.87
N TRP A 105 8.12 -4.08 5.34
CA TRP A 105 9.17 -3.41 4.58
C TRP A 105 9.68 -4.21 3.39
N ASP A 106 9.64 -5.55 3.46
CA ASP A 106 9.94 -6.38 2.30
C ASP A 106 8.95 -6.13 1.15
N LEU A 107 7.64 -5.99 1.44
CA LEU A 107 6.63 -5.63 0.43
C LEU A 107 6.72 -4.16 0.00
N ILE A 108 7.04 -3.21 0.90
CA ILE A 108 7.30 -1.82 0.52
C ILE A 108 8.47 -1.76 -0.47
N ARG A 109 9.57 -2.44 -0.16
CA ARG A 109 10.73 -2.56 -1.05
C ARG A 109 10.35 -3.18 -2.39
N LEU A 110 9.55 -4.25 -2.37
CA LEU A 110 9.09 -4.90 -3.59
C LEU A 110 8.28 -3.93 -4.47
N ALA A 111 7.35 -3.18 -3.87
CA ALA A 111 6.56 -2.16 -4.56
C ALA A 111 7.46 -1.06 -5.18
N TRP A 112 8.39 -0.51 -4.40
CA TRP A 112 9.33 0.53 -4.85
C TRP A 112 10.24 0.04 -5.96
N SER A 113 10.71 -1.21 -5.89
CA SER A 113 11.61 -1.79 -6.90
C SER A 113 10.92 -2.18 -8.21
N SER A 114 9.59 -2.19 -8.25
CA SER A 114 8.83 -2.60 -9.43
C SER A 114 8.89 -1.57 -10.56
N VAL A 115 8.47 -1.96 -11.77
CA VAL A 115 8.40 -1.06 -12.93
C VAL A 115 7.21 -0.11 -12.92
N ALA A 116 6.29 -0.25 -11.96
CA ALA A 116 5.09 0.59 -11.83
C ALA A 116 5.47 2.08 -11.73
N ASP A 117 4.65 2.97 -12.32
CA ASP A 117 4.93 4.41 -12.29
C ASP A 117 4.70 4.99 -10.90
N TYR A 118 3.73 4.44 -10.15
CA TYR A 118 3.43 4.86 -8.78
C TYR A 118 3.51 3.67 -7.83
N ALA A 119 4.16 3.85 -6.68
CA ALA A 119 4.18 2.89 -5.59
C ALA A 119 3.58 3.55 -4.35
N ILE A 120 2.60 2.89 -3.74
CA ILE A 120 1.83 3.43 -2.61
C ILE A 120 1.79 2.38 -1.51
N THR A 121 1.95 2.82 -0.27
CA THR A 121 1.83 1.95 0.90
C THR A 121 1.05 2.66 2.01
N PRO A 122 0.19 1.95 2.75
CA PRO A 122 -0.46 2.50 3.94
C PRO A 122 0.57 2.85 5.03
N LEU A 123 0.32 3.90 5.80
CA LEU A 123 1.19 4.25 6.94
C LEU A 123 1.28 3.13 7.98
N GLN A 124 0.26 2.28 8.10
CA GLN A 124 0.29 1.10 8.95
C GLN A 124 1.41 0.13 8.59
N ASP A 125 1.71 -0.03 7.29
CA ASP A 125 2.81 -0.87 6.81
C ASP A 125 4.17 -0.21 7.07
N VAL A 126 4.28 1.10 6.86
CA VAL A 126 5.50 1.88 7.20
C VAL A 126 5.86 1.73 8.68
N LEU A 127 4.85 1.67 9.54
CA LEU A 127 4.99 1.49 10.98
C LEU A 127 5.05 0.00 11.41
N SER A 128 5.00 -0.94 10.47
CA SER A 128 4.96 -2.39 10.72
C SER A 128 3.91 -2.83 11.75
N LEU A 129 2.72 -2.20 11.72
CA LEU A 129 1.63 -2.50 12.65
C LEU A 129 0.89 -3.80 12.28
N GLY A 130 0.26 -4.45 13.25
CA GLY A 130 -0.52 -5.67 13.04
C GLY A 130 -1.96 -5.40 12.63
N GLY A 131 -2.77 -6.47 12.59
CA GLY A 131 -4.17 -6.39 12.13
C GLY A 131 -5.09 -5.54 13.00
N GLU A 132 -4.67 -5.20 14.24
CA GLU A 132 -5.34 -4.20 15.07
C GLU A 132 -5.37 -2.80 14.45
N ALA A 133 -4.47 -2.50 13.51
CA ALA A 133 -4.38 -1.22 12.82
C ALA A 133 -5.13 -1.20 11.46
N ARG A 134 -5.86 -2.28 11.13
CA ARG A 134 -6.63 -2.36 9.88
C ARG A 134 -7.63 -1.20 9.77
N MET A 135 -7.67 -0.57 8.59
CA MET A 135 -8.55 0.59 8.36
C MET A 135 -10.00 0.17 8.15
N ASN A 136 -10.27 -0.76 7.23
CA ASN A 136 -11.61 -1.23 6.93
C ASN A 136 -11.63 -2.75 6.73
N LEU A 137 -12.66 -3.41 7.25
CA LEU A 137 -13.01 -4.80 6.97
C LEU A 137 -14.35 -4.83 6.22
N PRO A 138 -14.33 -4.99 4.88
CA PRO A 138 -15.55 -5.03 4.07
C PRO A 138 -16.57 -6.05 4.59
N GLY A 139 -17.85 -5.67 4.57
CA GLY A 139 -18.94 -6.51 5.06
C GLY A 139 -19.24 -6.39 6.56
N THR A 140 -18.51 -5.54 7.30
CA THR A 140 -18.81 -5.23 8.71
C THR A 140 -19.37 -3.81 8.86
N SER A 141 -20.28 -3.62 9.82
CA SER A 141 -20.97 -2.35 10.04
C SER A 141 -20.36 -1.48 11.15
N SER A 142 -19.40 -2.00 11.91
CA SER A 142 -18.76 -1.31 13.04
C SER A 142 -17.27 -1.66 13.14
N GLY A 143 -16.49 -0.81 13.81
CA GLY A 143 -15.05 -0.98 14.01
C GLY A 143 -14.15 -0.43 12.88
N ASN A 144 -14.73 -0.07 11.74
CA ASN A 144 -14.00 0.47 10.58
C ASN A 144 -13.73 1.97 10.70
N TRP A 145 -12.71 2.45 9.97
CA TRP A 145 -12.36 3.87 9.82
C TRP A 145 -11.96 4.55 11.14
N THR A 146 -11.50 3.76 12.10
CA THR A 146 -11.15 4.23 13.45
C THR A 146 -9.66 4.36 13.70
N TRP A 147 -8.81 3.72 12.88
CA TRP A 147 -7.36 3.81 13.05
C TRP A 147 -6.87 5.26 12.88
N ARG A 148 -5.96 5.67 13.77
CA ARG A 148 -5.34 6.99 13.75
C ARG A 148 -3.86 6.85 13.99
N LEU A 149 -3.07 7.62 13.25
CA LEU A 149 -1.67 7.84 13.56
C LEU A 149 -1.57 8.51 14.94
N VAL A 150 -0.74 7.95 15.82
CA VAL A 150 -0.43 8.54 17.11
C VAL A 150 0.79 9.44 16.97
N GLU A 151 0.75 10.59 17.63
CA GLU A 151 1.88 11.53 17.67
C GLU A 151 3.15 10.82 18.15
N GLY A 152 4.26 11.06 17.44
CA GLY A 152 5.56 10.44 17.73
C GLY A 152 5.79 9.06 17.09
N GLN A 153 4.80 8.43 16.45
CA GLN A 153 5.03 7.16 15.74
C GLN A 153 5.89 7.30 14.48
N LEU A 154 5.78 8.44 13.77
CA LEU A 154 6.68 8.79 12.66
C LEU A 154 8.00 9.34 13.23
N THR A 155 8.86 8.42 13.66
CA THR A 155 10.20 8.77 14.15
C THR A 155 11.14 9.13 12.99
N PRO A 156 12.23 9.90 13.24
CA PRO A 156 13.24 10.16 12.22
C PRO A 156 13.75 8.88 11.54
N ALA A 157 14.00 7.81 12.30
CA ALA A 157 14.48 6.54 11.75
C ALA A 157 13.50 5.90 10.74
N VAL A 158 12.18 6.04 10.96
CA VAL A 158 11.16 5.53 10.02
C VAL A 158 11.14 6.38 8.75
N LEU A 159 11.24 7.70 8.89
CA LEU A 159 11.27 8.64 7.77
C LEU A 159 12.55 8.45 6.94
N ASP A 160 13.70 8.33 7.60
CA ASP A 160 15.00 8.10 6.96
C ASP A 160 14.98 6.79 6.18
N ARG A 161 14.45 5.71 6.77
CA ARG A 161 14.33 4.40 6.08
C ARG A 161 13.45 4.47 4.83
N LEU A 162 12.34 5.20 4.88
CA LEU A 162 11.47 5.40 3.72
C LEU A 162 12.16 6.30 2.67
N GLY A 163 12.87 7.34 3.11
CA GLY A 163 13.64 8.25 2.28
C GLY A 163 14.75 7.52 1.52
N GLU A 164 15.58 6.76 2.22
CA GLU A 164 16.64 5.93 1.63
C GLU A 164 16.09 4.98 0.56
N LEU A 165 14.96 4.33 0.82
CA LEU A 165 14.33 3.42 -0.14
C LEU A 165 13.80 4.15 -1.38
N THR A 166 13.24 5.33 -1.16
CA THR A 166 12.71 6.21 -2.21
C THR A 166 13.83 6.70 -3.12
N GLU A 167 14.95 7.17 -2.53
CA GLU A 167 16.16 7.55 -3.28
C GLU A 167 16.78 6.37 -4.03
N LEU A 168 16.91 5.22 -3.38
CA LEU A 168 17.52 4.02 -3.96
C LEU A 168 16.84 3.56 -5.25
N TYR A 169 15.51 3.71 -5.34
CA TYR A 169 14.71 3.31 -6.50
C TYR A 169 14.28 4.50 -7.38
N ALA A 170 14.84 5.70 -7.13
CA ALA A 170 14.59 6.93 -7.88
C ALA A 170 13.10 7.26 -8.04
N ARG A 171 12.38 7.31 -6.90
CA ARG A 171 10.95 7.66 -6.83
C ARG A 171 10.70 8.99 -6.14
#